data_AF-A0A6G3XCC2-F1
#
_entry.id   AF-A0A6G3XCC2-F1
#
_cell.length_a   1.000
_cell.length_b   1.000
_cell.length_c   1.000
_cell.angle_alpha   90.00
_cell.angle_beta   90.00
_cell.angle_gamma   90.00
#
_symmetry.space_group_name_H-M   'P 1'
#
loop_
_entity.id
_entity.type
_entity.pdbx_description
1 polymer ?
#
loop_
_entity_poly.entity_id
_entity_poly.type
_entity_poly.pdbx_seq_one_letter_code
_entity_poly.pdbx_strand_id
1 'polypeptide(L)'
;QKFMPNTSPAGGPKSGVVAARLLVDGADHGVFLFLVPLTDAHRALPGVRVRRLPTRMGSPVDHCLTSFDRRFVPRDALLAGQQGRIGDDG
;
A
#
# COMPACT_ATOMS: atom_id res chain seq x y z
N GLN A 1 -1.68 -10.19 -2.76
CA GLN A 1 -1.45 -9.65 -1.40
C GLN A 1 0.03 -9.30 -1.26
N LYS A 2 0.40 -8.35 -0.40
CA LYS A 2 1.79 -8.02 -0.06
C LYS A 2 2.25 -8.90 1.10
N PHE A 3 3.42 -9.53 0.99
CA PHE A 3 3.92 -10.51 1.95
C PHE A 3 5.09 -9.95 2.76
N MET A 4 4.98 -10.06 4.09
CA MET A 4 5.95 -9.65 5.10
C MET A 4 6.22 -8.15 5.32
N PRO A 5 5.41 -7.16 4.88
CA PRO A 5 5.60 -5.80 5.36
C PRO A 5 5.19 -5.69 6.83
N ASN A 6 5.77 -4.72 7.55
CA ASN A 6 5.50 -4.43 8.95
C ASN A 6 4.31 -3.47 9.11
N THR A 7 3.09 -3.93 8.87
CA THR A 7 1.93 -3.06 8.62
C THR A 7 0.81 -3.14 9.65
N SER A 8 0.96 -3.85 10.77
CA SER A 8 -0.03 -3.75 11.86
C SER A 8 0.09 -2.41 12.59
N PRO A 9 -0.86 -2.00 13.44
CA PRO A 9 -0.75 -0.72 14.18
C PRO A 9 0.44 -0.62 15.16
N ALA A 10 1.25 -1.67 15.32
CA ALA A 10 2.46 -1.63 16.13
C ALA A 10 3.42 -0.54 15.60
N GLY A 11 3.87 0.34 16.50
CA GLY A 11 4.69 1.50 16.15
C GLY A 11 3.91 2.73 15.69
N GLY A 12 2.57 2.70 15.73
CA GLY A 12 1.71 3.85 15.43
C GLY A 12 1.16 3.87 14.00
N PRO A 13 0.60 5.03 13.57
CA PRO A 13 0.09 5.21 12.21
C PRO A 13 1.16 4.93 11.16
N LYS A 14 0.78 4.26 10.07
CA LYS A 14 1.72 3.90 8.99
C LYS A 14 1.13 4.16 7.62
N SER A 15 2.00 4.65 6.75
CA SER A 15 1.83 4.67 5.30
C SER A 15 2.85 3.71 4.68
N GLY A 16 2.56 3.23 3.48
CA GLY A 16 3.47 2.38 2.73
C GLY A 16 3.52 2.76 1.26
N VAL A 17 4.68 2.52 0.63
CA VAL A 17 4.81 2.61 -0.81
C VAL A 17 4.37 1.28 -1.41
N VAL A 18 3.28 1.32 -2.18
CA VAL A 18 2.62 0.15 -2.76
C VAL A 18 2.90 0.13 -4.25
N ALA A 19 3.63 -0.88 -4.71
CA ALA A 19 3.74 -1.17 -6.13
C ALA A 19 2.45 -1.81 -6.67
N ALA A 20 1.79 -1.21 -7.65
CA ALA A 20 0.56 -1.72 -8.26
C ALA A 20 0.53 -1.46 -9.77
N ARG A 21 -0.21 -2.28 -10.52
CA ARG A 21 -0.44 -2.02 -11.95
C ARG A 21 -1.39 -0.85 -12.11
N LEU A 22 -1.02 0.13 -12.93
CA LEU A 22 -1.89 1.25 -13.30
C LEU A 22 -2.76 0.81 -14.48
N LEU A 23 -4.08 0.86 -14.27
CA LEU A 23 -5.07 0.55 -15.29
C LEU A 23 -5.89 1.81 -15.59
N VAL A 24 -5.92 2.24 -16.85
CA VAL A 24 -6.70 3.40 -17.32
C VAL A 24 -7.47 2.97 -18.56
N ASP A 25 -8.79 3.19 -18.58
CA ASP A 25 -9.68 2.80 -19.70
C ASP A 25 -9.49 1.35 -20.19
N GLY A 26 -9.17 0.44 -19.26
CA GLY A 26 -8.91 -0.97 -19.55
C GLY A 26 -7.50 -1.28 -20.08
N ALA A 27 -6.67 -0.27 -20.34
CA ALA A 27 -5.27 -0.43 -20.72
C ALA A 27 -4.36 -0.59 -19.50
N ASP A 28 -3.33 -1.44 -19.62
CA ASP A 28 -2.33 -1.68 -18.58
C ASP A 28 -1.05 -0.92 -18.86
N HIS A 29 -0.70 0.01 -17.96
CA HIS A 29 0.45 0.89 -18.12
C HIS A 29 1.68 0.40 -17.35
N GLY A 30 1.64 -0.83 -16.82
CA GLY A 30 2.72 -1.39 -16.01
C GLY A 30 2.64 -0.97 -14.53
N VAL A 31 3.75 -1.16 -13.82
CA VAL A 31 3.81 -1.02 -12.35
C VAL A 31 4.24 0.38 -11.95
N PHE A 32 3.42 1.01 -11.12
CA PHE A 32 3.69 2.30 -10.50
C PHE A 32 3.71 2.18 -8.98
N LEU A 33 4.28 3.19 -8.32
CA LEU A 33 4.40 3.28 -6.87
C LEU A 33 3.41 4.30 -6.32
N PHE A 34 2.62 3.89 -5.33
CA PHE A 34 1.63 4.74 -4.67
C PHE A 34 1.92 4.85 -3.18
N LEU A 35 1.90 6.07 -2.63
CA LEU A 35 1.96 6.29 -1.19
C LEU A 35 0.56 6.10 -0.59
N VAL A 36 0.39 5.01 0.16
CA VAL A 36 -0.93 4.58 0.67
C VAL A 36 -0.94 4.61 2.20
N PRO A 37 -1.86 5.36 2.84
CA PRO A 37 -2.13 5.21 4.27
C PRO A 37 -2.67 3.80 4.57
N LEU A 38 -2.06 3.10 5.54
CA LEU A 38 -2.36 1.69 5.85
C LEU A 38 -3.05 1.51 7.19
N THR A 39 -2.52 2.13 8.25
CA THR A 39 -3.03 2.02 9.63
C THR A 39 -3.10 3.38 10.30
N ASP A 40 -4.10 3.55 11.18
CA ASP A 40 -4.08 4.56 12.23
C ASP A 40 -3.37 4.01 13.49
N ALA A 41 -3.49 4.71 14.61
CA ALA A 41 -2.87 4.32 15.88
C ALA A 41 -3.41 2.99 16.47
N HIS A 42 -4.57 2.52 15.99
CA HIS A 42 -5.31 1.41 16.59
C HIS A 42 -5.61 0.28 15.62
N ARG A 43 -5.80 0.56 14.32
CA ARG A 43 -6.29 -0.40 13.33
C ARG A 43 -5.86 -0.08 11.89
N ALA A 44 -6.09 -1.05 11.01
CA ALA A 44 -6.01 -0.83 9.57
C ALA A 44 -7.13 0.12 9.11
N LEU A 45 -6.81 0.98 8.14
CA LEU A 45 -7.77 1.90 7.54
C LEU A 45 -8.78 1.15 6.66
N PRO A 46 -9.98 1.72 6.40
CA PRO A 46 -10.98 1.10 5.53
C PRO A 46 -10.40 0.69 4.17
N GLY A 47 -10.73 -0.51 3.72
CA GLY A 47 -10.19 -1.07 2.48
C GLY A 47 -8.76 -1.63 2.59
N VAL A 48 -8.11 -1.56 3.75
CA VAL A 48 -6.83 -2.20 4.04
C VAL A 48 -7.07 -3.37 4.99
N ARG A 49 -6.65 -4.57 4.60
CA ARG A 49 -6.68 -5.76 5.46
C ARG A 49 -5.24 -6.11 5.85
N VAL A 50 -5.01 -6.23 7.15
CA VAL A 50 -3.72 -6.62 7.72
C VAL A 50 -3.91 -7.88 8.54
N ARG A 51 -3.15 -8.93 8.21
CA ARG A 51 -3.09 -10.15 8.99
C ARG A 51 -1.66 -10.41 9.43
N ARG A 52 -1.40 -10.39 10.73
CA ARG A 52 -0.08 -10.74 11.27
C ARG A 52 0.27 -12.18 10.90
N LEU A 53 1.52 -12.39 10.50
CA LEU A 53 2.11 -13.71 10.30
C LEU A 53 2.67 -14.21 11.64
N PRO A 54 2.88 -15.53 11.79
CA PRO A 54 3.56 -16.07 12.97
C PRO A 54 4.91 -15.38 13.20
N THR A 55 5.21 -15.10 14.46
CA THR A 55 6.49 -14.50 14.85
C THR A 55 7.63 -15.39 14.38
N ARG A 56 8.64 -14.77 13.75
CA ARG A 56 9.88 -15.46 13.41
C ARG A 56 10.96 -15.08 14.41
N MET A 57 11.63 -16.08 14.98
CA MET A 57 12.81 -15.89 15.82
C MET A 57 13.80 -14.95 15.11
N GLY A 58 14.21 -13.87 15.77
CA GLY A 58 15.17 -12.90 15.25
C GLY A 58 14.61 -11.76 14.40
N SER A 59 13.29 -11.66 14.18
CA SER A 59 12.71 -10.46 13.54
C SER A 59 12.15 -9.49 14.59
N PRO A 60 12.67 -8.25 14.68
CA PRO A 60 12.17 -7.26 15.63
C PRO A 60 10.86 -6.59 15.18
N VAL A 61 10.32 -6.96 14.02
CA VAL A 61 9.14 -6.32 13.40
C VAL A 61 7.99 -7.28 13.16
N ASP A 62 6.79 -6.72 13.10
CA ASP A 62 5.54 -7.44 12.90
C ASP A 62 5.30 -7.81 11.43
N HIS A 63 5.81 -8.94 10.97
CA HIS A 63 5.52 -9.37 9.59
C HIS A 63 4.02 -9.61 9.39
N CYS A 64 3.47 -9.01 8.34
CA CYS A 64 2.06 -9.11 8.00
C CYS A 64 1.84 -9.61 6.57
N LEU A 65 0.63 -10.05 6.30
CA LEU A 65 0.03 -10.06 4.98
C LEU A 65 -0.86 -8.83 4.86
N THR A 66 -0.68 -8.07 3.78
CA THR A 66 -1.47 -6.86 3.51
C THR A 66 -2.22 -6.99 2.20
N SER A 67 -3.51 -6.67 2.19
CA SER A 67 -4.31 -6.63 0.96
C SER A 67 -5.22 -5.42 0.95
N PHE A 68 -5.56 -4.99 -0.26
CA PHE A 68 -6.39 -3.83 -0.52
C PHE A 68 -7.71 -4.29 -1.14
N ASP A 69 -8.81 -3.72 -0.68
CA ASP A 69 -10.16 -3.98 -1.15
C ASP A 69 -10.79 -2.64 -1.49
N ARG A 70 -10.78 -2.30 -2.79
CA ARG A 70 -11.28 -1.03 -3.34
C ARG A 70 -10.83 0.21 -2.55
N ARG A 71 -9.56 0.23 -2.11
CA ARG A 71 -8.97 1.38 -1.41
C ARG A 71 -8.72 2.51 -2.41
N PHE A 72 -9.48 3.59 -2.30
CA PHE A 72 -9.21 4.83 -3.01
C PHE A 72 -7.95 5.51 -2.47
N VAL A 73 -7.14 6.10 -3.35
CA VAL A 73 -6.09 7.07 -3.02
C VAL A 73 -6.17 8.24 -4.01
N PRO A 74 -5.86 9.46 -3.57
CA PRO A 74 -5.86 10.62 -4.46
C PRO A 74 -4.75 10.52 -5.53
N ARG A 75 -4.85 11.30 -6.61
CA ARG A 75 -3.89 11.29 -7.73
C ARG A 75 -2.46 11.60 -7.29
N ASP A 76 -2.30 12.48 -6.31
CA ASP A 76 -1.01 12.87 -5.73
C ASP A 76 -0.36 11.77 -4.87
N ALA A 77 -1.07 10.66 -4.60
CA ALA A 77 -0.46 9.47 -4.02
C ALA A 77 0.49 8.76 -4.99
N LEU A 78 0.37 8.99 -6.31
CA LEU A 78 1.30 8.46 -7.29
C LEU A 78 2.68 9.13 -7.09
N LEU A 79 3.73 8.32 -6.92
CA LEU A 79 5.11 8.79 -6.95
C LEU A 79 5.52 9.07 -8.41
N ALA A 80 5.06 10.21 -8.93
CA ALA A 80 5.29 10.65 -10.29
C ALA A 80 6.73 11.15 -10.52
N GLY A 81 7.15 11.14 -11.78
CA GLY A 81 8.48 11.62 -12.19
C GLY A 81 8.75 11.30 -13.65
N GLN A 82 10.03 11.23 -14.03
CA GLN A 82 10.43 10.85 -15.38
C GLN A 82 9.95 9.44 -15.75
N GLN A 83 9.79 8.56 -14.75
CA GLN A 83 9.25 7.21 -14.90
C GLN A 83 7.76 7.15 -15.25
N GLY A 84 7.03 8.27 -15.12
CA GLY A 84 5.64 8.40 -15.53
C GLY A 84 4.80 9.26 -14.58
N ARG A 85 3.69 9.78 -15.12
CA ARG A 85 2.74 10.68 -14.47
C ARG A 85 1.34 10.43 -15.03
N ILE A 86 0.31 10.71 -14.24
CA ILE A 86 -1.09 10.75 -14.71
C ILE A 86 -1.35 12.18 -15.19
N GLY A 87 -2.02 12.38 -16.33
CA GLY A 87 -2.41 13.69 -16.85
C GLY A 87 -3.54 14.31 -16.04
N ASP A 88 -3.99 15.52 -16.40
CA ASP A 88 -5.15 16.12 -15.75
C ASP A 88 -6.48 15.55 -16.32
N ASP A 89 -6.39 14.94 -17.49
CA ASP A 89 -7.43 14.21 -18.22
C ASP A 89 -7.53 12.72 -17.83
N GLY A 90 -6.57 12.21 -17.06
CA GLY A 90 -6.48 10.80 -16.67
C GLY A 90 -5.18 10.16 -17.13
#